data_AF-A0A243QAU4-F1
#
_entry.id   AF-A0A243QAU4-F1
#
_cell.length_a   1.000
_cell.length_b   1.000
_cell.length_c   1.000
_cell.angle_alpha   90.00
_cell.angle_beta   90.00
_cell.angle_gamma   90.00
#
_symmetry.space_group_name_H-M   'P 1'
#
loop_
_entity.id
_entity.type
_entity.pdbx_description
1 polymer ?
#
loop_
_entity_poly.entity_id
_entity_poly.type
_entity_poly.pdbx_seq_one_letter_code
_entity_poly.pdbx_strand_id
1 'polypeptide(L)'
;MKTRLASAGVILAASVGSMVSGAGTADAYPVGPWKIQGPCAGKSQAQCAMQPSPDGLTWSFHGDAWNYDKTGRFVCMSSAFYCEPLMVVVRALPPVAIGR
;
A
#
# COMPACT_ATOMS: atom_id res chain seq x y z
N MET A 1 7.85 66.03 -3.63
CA MET A 1 6.51 66.06 -4.25
C MET A 1 5.70 64.89 -3.68
N LYS A 2 4.56 65.18 -3.03
CA LYS A 2 3.66 64.25 -2.34
C LYS A 2 2.34 64.20 -3.10
N THR A 3 1.90 63.04 -3.59
CA THR A 3 0.52 62.70 -4.02
C THR A 3 0.52 61.21 -4.43
N ARG A 4 -0.48 60.33 -4.23
CA ARG A 4 -1.93 60.43 -4.01
C ARG A 4 -2.47 59.30 -3.11
N LEU A 5 -3.65 59.56 -2.53
CA LEU A 5 -4.59 58.64 -1.89
C LEU A 5 -5.09 57.54 -2.85
N ALA A 6 -5.51 56.37 -2.32
CA ALA A 6 -6.92 55.96 -2.18
C ALA A 6 -7.15 54.43 -2.17
N SER A 7 -7.88 53.99 -1.14
CA SER A 7 -9.00 53.02 -1.14
C SER A 7 -8.82 51.54 -1.53
N ALA A 8 -9.03 50.69 -0.51
CA ALA A 8 -9.80 49.43 -0.43
C ALA A 8 -9.95 48.50 -1.66
N GLY A 9 -9.57 47.24 -1.47
CA GLY A 9 -10.01 46.11 -2.29
C GLY A 9 -9.61 44.77 -1.65
N VAL A 10 -10.60 44.01 -1.16
CA VAL A 10 -10.46 42.62 -0.68
C VAL A 10 -10.25 41.70 -1.89
N ILE A 11 -9.21 40.86 -1.90
CA ILE A 11 -9.20 39.59 -2.66
C ILE A 11 -8.41 38.52 -1.88
N LEU A 12 -9.04 37.35 -1.71
CA LEU A 12 -8.54 36.14 -1.08
C LEU A 12 -7.38 35.47 -1.86
N ALA A 13 -6.68 34.61 -1.11
CA ALA A 13 -5.95 33.41 -1.53
C ALA A 13 -4.56 33.60 -2.15
N ALA A 14 -3.54 33.05 -1.49
CA ALA A 14 -3.06 31.68 -1.74
C ALA A 14 -1.65 31.50 -1.14
N SER A 15 -1.41 30.28 -0.62
CA SER A 15 -0.10 29.62 -0.42
C SER A 15 0.92 30.36 0.46
N VAL A 16 1.72 29.73 1.31
CA VAL A 16 2.61 28.60 1.11
C VAL A 16 3.02 28.12 2.50
N GLY A 17 3.08 26.81 2.74
CA GLY A 17 3.47 26.26 4.03
C GLY A 17 4.02 24.86 3.89
N SER A 18 5.12 24.75 3.15
CA SER A 18 6.11 23.68 3.08
C SER A 18 5.82 22.43 3.93
N MET A 19 5.30 21.39 3.29
CA MET A 19 5.39 20.04 3.85
C MET A 19 6.69 19.42 3.36
N VAL A 20 7.65 19.47 4.27
CA VAL A 20 8.92 18.75 4.34
C VAL A 20 9.03 17.58 3.36
N SER A 21 10.07 17.64 2.52
CA SER A 21 10.69 16.53 1.83
C SER A 21 11.01 15.40 2.83
N GLY A 22 10.09 14.46 2.98
CA GLY A 22 10.32 13.20 3.67
C GLY A 22 11.01 12.23 2.72
N ALA A 23 12.30 12.01 2.97
CA ALA A 23 13.15 11.06 2.28
C ALA A 23 12.45 9.71 2.04
N GLY A 24 12.57 9.18 0.83
CA GLY A 24 12.24 7.80 0.56
C GLY A 24 13.11 6.90 1.42
N THR A 25 12.53 6.30 2.46
CA THR A 25 13.10 5.10 3.05
C THR A 25 12.79 3.96 2.09
N ALA A 26 13.71 3.73 1.15
CA ALA A 26 13.84 2.46 0.49
C ALA A 26 14.18 1.43 1.57
N ASP A 27 13.17 0.77 2.12
CA ASP A 27 13.38 -0.42 2.93
C ASP A 27 12.27 -1.44 2.69
N ALA A 28 12.71 -2.69 2.66
CA ALA A 28 12.08 -3.81 1.99
C ALA A 28 10.75 -4.20 2.61
N TYR A 29 9.77 -4.56 1.78
CA TYR A 29 8.56 -5.20 2.29
C TYR A 29 8.85 -6.68 2.54
N PRO A 30 8.92 -7.05 3.82
CA PRO A 30 7.83 -7.82 4.37
C PRO A 30 6.84 -6.91 5.13
N VAL A 31 5.63 -6.74 4.60
CA VAL A 31 4.52 -6.06 5.29
C VAL A 31 3.80 -7.04 6.20
N GLY A 32 3.28 -6.52 7.31
CA GLY A 32 2.49 -7.30 8.26
C GLY A 32 3.33 -8.26 9.13
N PRO A 33 2.69 -8.90 10.11
CA PRO A 33 3.38 -9.71 11.12
C PRO A 33 3.98 -11.01 10.55
N TRP A 34 3.53 -11.45 9.38
CA TRP A 34 3.91 -12.73 8.77
C TRP A 34 5.17 -12.65 7.90
N LYS A 35 5.61 -11.43 7.58
CA LYS A 35 6.77 -11.17 6.74
C LYS A 35 6.74 -11.86 5.37
N ILE A 36 5.57 -11.91 4.74
CA ILE A 36 5.42 -12.49 3.41
C ILE A 36 5.83 -11.45 2.37
N GLN A 37 6.79 -11.79 1.50
CA GLN A 37 7.22 -10.93 0.38
C GLN A 37 6.38 -11.14 -0.88
N GLY A 38 5.66 -12.27 -0.95
CA GLY A 38 4.80 -12.66 -2.06
C GLY A 38 5.50 -12.52 -3.43
N PRO A 39 4.86 -11.87 -4.41
CA PRO A 39 5.38 -11.72 -5.78
C PRO A 39 6.57 -10.75 -5.88
N CYS A 40 6.86 -10.02 -4.81
CA CYS A 40 7.91 -9.03 -4.73
C CYS A 40 9.20 -9.56 -4.08
N ALA A 41 9.32 -10.88 -3.90
CA ALA A 41 10.48 -11.48 -3.26
C ALA A 41 11.80 -11.07 -3.94
N GLY A 42 12.73 -10.53 -3.15
CA GLY A 42 14.03 -10.04 -3.64
C GLY A 42 13.98 -8.76 -4.48
N LYS A 43 12.83 -8.07 -4.54
CA LYS A 43 12.65 -6.81 -5.27
C LYS A 43 12.56 -5.64 -4.30
N SER A 44 13.13 -4.50 -4.70
CA SER A 44 12.83 -3.23 -4.03
C SER A 44 11.40 -2.77 -4.35
N GLN A 45 10.87 -1.83 -3.56
CA GLN A 45 9.55 -1.25 -3.81
C GLN A 45 9.44 -0.55 -5.17
N ALA A 46 10.54 0.01 -5.69
CA ALA A 46 10.58 0.58 -7.05
C ALA A 46 10.54 -0.47 -8.17
N GLN A 47 10.90 -1.72 -7.86
CA GLN A 47 10.95 -2.85 -8.80
C GLN A 47 9.73 -3.75 -8.75
N CYS A 48 8.90 -3.64 -7.71
CA CYS A 48 7.66 -4.38 -7.60
C CYS A 48 6.45 -3.45 -7.65
N ALA A 49 5.64 -3.62 -8.69
CA ALA A 49 4.45 -2.80 -8.87
C ALA A 49 3.25 -3.27 -8.01
N MET A 50 3.35 -4.46 -7.39
CA MET A 50 2.28 -4.98 -6.55
C MET A 50 2.33 -4.35 -5.15
N GLN A 51 1.17 -3.96 -4.65
CA GLN A 51 1.02 -3.34 -3.35
C GLN A 51 0.51 -4.36 -2.31
N PRO A 52 1.20 -4.53 -1.18
CA PRO A 52 0.75 -5.43 -0.12
C PRO A 52 -0.41 -4.83 0.69
N SER A 53 -1.29 -5.70 1.18
CA SER A 53 -2.28 -5.37 2.20
C SER A 53 -1.60 -5.13 3.57
N PRO A 54 -2.25 -4.41 4.51
CA PRO A 54 -1.67 -4.13 5.83
C PRO A 54 -1.30 -5.38 6.65
N ASP A 55 -2.05 -6.46 6.47
CA ASP A 55 -1.77 -7.75 7.12
C ASP A 55 -0.66 -8.56 6.41
N GLY A 56 -0.21 -8.11 5.24
CA GLY A 56 0.85 -8.75 4.46
C GLY A 56 0.44 -10.01 3.70
N LEU A 57 -0.86 -10.38 3.68
CA LEU A 57 -1.33 -11.64 3.10
C LEU A 57 -1.89 -11.50 1.68
N THR A 58 -2.11 -10.28 1.20
CA THR A 58 -2.65 -10.01 -0.13
C THR A 58 -1.74 -9.02 -0.85
N TRP A 59 -1.45 -9.28 -2.12
CA TRP A 59 -0.64 -8.42 -2.98
C TRP A 59 -1.43 -8.06 -4.23
N SER A 60 -1.71 -6.77 -4.43
CA SER A 60 -2.63 -6.32 -5.47
C SER A 60 -1.95 -5.49 -6.55
N PHE A 61 -2.38 -5.67 -7.80
CA PHE A 61 -1.92 -4.92 -8.96
C PHE A 61 -3.00 -4.88 -10.04
N HIS A 62 -3.35 -3.67 -10.50
CA HIS A 62 -4.35 -3.44 -11.57
C HIS A 62 -5.64 -4.27 -11.47
N GLY A 63 -6.21 -4.41 -10.26
CA GLY A 63 -7.47 -5.13 -10.04
C GLY A 63 -7.34 -6.63 -9.80
N ASP A 64 -6.15 -7.20 -10.01
CA ASP A 64 -5.82 -8.56 -9.60
C ASP A 64 -5.11 -8.56 -8.24
N ALA A 65 -5.35 -9.60 -7.45
CA ALA A 65 -4.68 -9.78 -6.18
C ALA A 65 -4.22 -11.23 -5.98
N TRP A 66 -3.00 -11.39 -5.47
CA TRP A 66 -2.38 -12.66 -5.16
C TRP A 66 -2.37 -12.83 -3.65
N ASN A 67 -2.92 -13.94 -3.18
CA ASN A 67 -3.16 -14.15 -1.76
C ASN A 67 -2.30 -15.30 -1.24
N TYR A 68 -1.80 -15.12 -0.03
CA TYR A 68 -0.86 -16.03 0.62
C TYR A 68 -1.35 -16.39 2.01
N ASP A 69 -0.95 -17.56 2.49
CA ASP A 69 -1.16 -17.92 3.89
C ASP A 69 -0.09 -17.30 4.79
N LYS A 70 -0.29 -17.44 6.10
CA LYS A 70 0.61 -16.92 7.15
C LYS A 70 1.98 -17.59 7.16
N THR A 71 2.18 -18.63 6.35
CA THR A 71 3.46 -19.33 6.15
C THR A 71 4.14 -18.91 4.84
N GLY A 72 3.50 -18.08 4.02
CA GLY A 72 4.02 -17.55 2.77
C GLY A 72 3.72 -18.40 1.55
N ARG A 73 2.86 -19.41 1.65
CA ARG A 73 2.48 -20.25 0.52
C ARG A 73 1.36 -19.58 -0.27
N PHE A 74 1.39 -19.75 -1.59
CA PHE A 74 0.40 -19.12 -2.45
C PHE A 74 -0.95 -19.85 -2.32
N VAL A 75 -2.02 -19.11 -2.04
CA VAL A 75 -3.36 -19.65 -1.81
C VAL A 75 -4.21 -19.52 -3.07
N CYS A 76 -4.41 -18.30 -3.57
CA CYS A 76 -5.30 -18.04 -4.70
C CYS A 76 -5.12 -16.65 -5.31
N MET A 77 -5.55 -16.49 -6.56
CA MET A 77 -5.79 -15.18 -7.18
C MET A 77 -7.22 -14.72 -6.90
N SER A 78 -7.44 -13.40 -6.79
CA SER A 78 -8.76 -12.79 -6.56
C SER A 78 -9.80 -13.14 -7.64
N SER A 79 -9.36 -13.50 -8.84
CA SER A 79 -10.24 -13.96 -9.93
C SER A 79 -10.90 -15.31 -9.67
N ALA A 80 -10.39 -16.10 -8.72
CA ALA A 80 -11.01 -17.37 -8.35
C ALA A 80 -12.19 -17.15 -7.40
N PHE A 81 -13.35 -17.72 -7.73
CA PHE A 81 -14.60 -17.54 -6.97
C PHE A 81 -14.50 -17.94 -5.49
N TYR A 82 -13.59 -18.86 -5.15
CA TYR A 82 -13.39 -19.34 -3.79
C TYR A 82 -12.38 -18.48 -3.00
N CYS A 83 -11.70 -17.54 -3.64
CA CYS A 83 -10.54 -16.90 -3.03
C CYS A 83 -10.90 -16.00 -1.85
N GLU A 84 -11.95 -15.19 -2.00
CA GLU A 84 -12.44 -14.32 -0.94
C GLU A 84 -12.85 -15.10 0.33
N PRO A 85 -13.78 -16.08 0.27
CA PRO A 85 -14.15 -16.83 1.47
C PRO A 85 -12.98 -17.65 2.04
N LEU A 86 -12.09 -18.20 1.20
CA LEU A 86 -10.92 -18.92 1.68
C LEU A 86 -9.96 -18.01 2.44
N MET A 87 -9.78 -16.78 1.97
CA MET A 87 -8.89 -15.82 2.62
C MET A 87 -9.44 -15.27 3.94
N VAL A 88 -10.76 -15.29 4.15
CA VAL A 88 -11.35 -15.07 5.49
C VAL A 88 -10.90 -16.17 6.45
N VAL A 89 -10.94 -17.44 6.02
CA VAL A 89 -10.51 -18.58 6.82
C VAL A 89 -9.01 -18.51 7.14
N VAL A 90 -8.17 -18.22 6.15
CA VAL A 90 -6.71 -18.06 6.33
C VAL A 90 -6.39 -17.01 7.40
N ARG A 91 -7.14 -15.90 7.44
CA ARG A 91 -6.96 -14.83 8.42
C ARG A 91 -7.41 -15.22 9.82
N ALA A 92 -8.47 -16.00 9.94
CA ALA A 92 -9.02 -16.44 11.23
C ALA A 92 -8.19 -17.55 11.90
N LEU A 93 -7.62 -18.46 11.11
CA LEU A 93 -6.87 -19.60 11.64
C LEU A 93 -5.46 -19.20 12.13
N PRO A 94 -4.87 -19.93 13.09
CA PRO A 94 -3.44 -19.80 13.38
C PRO A 94 -2.59 -20.10 12.12
N PRO A 95 -1.29 -19.80 12.13
CA PRO A 95 -0.42 -20.10 11.00
C PRO A 95 -0.41 -21.61 10.69
N VAL A 96 -1.00 -21.96 9.56
CA VAL A 96 -1.05 -23.32 9.00
C VAL A 96 -0.83 -23.24 7.49
N ALA A 97 -0.20 -24.28 6.93
CA ALA A 97 0.05 -24.37 5.49
C ALA A 97 -1.25 -24.74 4.76
N ILE A 98 -1.82 -23.77 4.05
CA ILE A 98 -3.05 -23.92 3.25
C ILE A 98 -2.70 -23.85 1.75
N GLY A 99 -1.78 -22.95 1.40
CA GLY A 99 -1.34 -22.73 0.03
C GLY A 99 -0.40 -23.81 -0.50
N ARG A 100 0.09 -23.60 -1.72
CA ARG A 100 1.12 -24.43 -2.35
C ARG A 100 2.47 -23.75 -2.43
#